data_AF-A0A1I7JDI4-F1
#
_entry.id   AF-A0A1I7JDI4-F1
#
_cell.length_a   1.000
_cell.length_b   1.000
_cell.length_c   1.000
_cell.angle_alpha   90.00
_cell.angle_beta   90.00
_cell.angle_gamma   90.00
#
_symmetry.space_group_name_H-M   'P 1'
#
loop_
_entity.id
_entity.type
_entity.pdbx_description
1 polymer ?
#
loop_
_entity_poly.entity_id
_entity_poly.type
_entity_poly.pdbx_seq_one_letter_code
_entity_poly.pdbx_strand_id
1 'polypeptide(L)' 'MSDPTCLPFAFPSVRGKKLTAAFDGGRLTSDGGVLLLAQAARRLDIADKLAAVIPDRRDPSRVLHPLPEI' A
#
# COMPACT_ATOMS: atom_id res chain seq x y z
N MET A 1 -24.10 -16.08 -4.14
CA MET A 1 -24.41 -14.80 -4.82
C MET A 1 -23.76 -13.70 -4.01
N SER A 2 -22.68 -13.09 -4.50
CA SER A 2 -22.04 -11.96 -3.82
C SER A 2 -22.88 -10.71 -4.02
N ASP A 3 -23.08 -9.93 -2.95
CA ASP A 3 -23.73 -8.62 -3.04
C ASP A 3 -22.87 -7.68 -3.91
N PRO A 4 -23.37 -7.18 -5.05
CA PRO A 4 -22.61 -6.31 -5.95
C PRO A 4 -22.24 -4.95 -5.33
N THR A 5 -22.81 -4.63 -4.16
CA THR A 5 -22.52 -3.40 -3.40
C THR A 5 -21.24 -3.54 -2.56
N CYS A 6 -20.83 -4.77 -2.25
CA CYS A 6 -19.62 -5.05 -1.49
C CYS A 6 -18.40 -5.00 -2.41
N LEU A 7 -17.53 -4.00 -2.20
CA LEU A 7 -16.31 -3.89 -2.97
C LEU A 7 -15.33 -5.01 -2.56
N PRO A 8 -14.69 -5.69 -3.52
CA PRO A 8 -13.72 -6.74 -3.21
C PRO A 8 -12.49 -6.20 -2.46
N PHE A 9 -12.19 -4.92 -2.60
CA PHE A 9 -11.11 -4.23 -1.90
C PHE A 9 -11.58 -2.87 -1.38
N ALA A 10 -11.20 -2.56 -0.14
CA ALA A 10 -11.50 -1.29 0.50
C ALA A 10 -10.27 -0.37 0.47
N PHE A 11 -10.29 0.65 -0.39
CA PHE A 11 -9.26 1.67 -0.45
C PHE A 11 -9.74 2.98 0.18
N PRO A 12 -8.82 3.80 0.73
CA PRO A 12 -9.15 5.15 1.16
C PRO A 12 -9.74 5.97 0.00
N SER A 13 -10.72 6.81 0.32
CA SER A 13 -11.27 7.76 -0.66
C SER A 13 -10.24 8.80 -1.07
N VAL A 14 -10.22 9.16 -2.36
CA VAL A 14 -9.35 10.21 -2.89
C VAL A 14 -10.20 11.42 -3.24
N ARG A 15 -9.96 12.55 -2.57
CA ARG A 15 -10.74 13.79 -2.76
C ARG A 15 -12.26 13.56 -2.65
N GLY A 16 -12.68 12.77 -1.66
CA GLY A 16 -14.09 12.43 -1.43
C GLY A 16 -14.68 11.41 -2.41
N LYS A 17 -13.90 10.88 -3.35
CA LYS A 17 -14.36 9.86 -4.31
C LYS A 17 -14.03 8.46 -3.80
N LYS A 18 -15.02 7.57 -3.85
CA LYS A 18 -14.83 6.14 -3.56
C LYS A 18 -13.95 5.53 -4.65
N LEU A 19 -12.90 4.82 -4.25
CA LEU A 19 -12.03 4.10 -5.16
C LEU A 19 -12.43 2.62 -5.19
N THR A 20 -12.64 2.10 -6.39
CA THR A 20 -12.99 0.69 -6.64
C THR A 20 -11.92 0.06 -7.51
N ALA A 21 -11.53 -1.18 -7.22
CA ALA A 21 -10.68 -1.97 -8.10
C ALA A 21 -11.14 -3.43 -8.12
N ALA A 22 -10.86 -4.10 -9.23
CA ALA A 22 -11.05 -5.54 -9.40
C ALA A 22 -9.80 -6.11 -10.11
N PHE A 23 -9.46 -7.35 -9.81
CA PHE A 23 -8.27 -8.04 -10.34
C PHE A 23 -8.63 -9.38 -11.02
N ASP A 24 -9.85 -9.48 -11.50
CA ASP A 24 -10.46 -10.64 -12.15
C ASP A 24 -10.64 -10.44 -13.67
N GLY A 25 -10.12 -9.34 -14.24
CA GLY A 25 -10.22 -9.01 -15.66
C GLY A 25 -9.37 -9.87 -16.63
N GLY A 26 -8.70 -10.91 -16.14
CA GLY A 26 -7.85 -11.79 -16.95
C GLY A 26 -6.46 -11.20 -17.23
N ARG A 27 -5.96 -11.35 -18.46
CA ARG A 27 -4.59 -10.98 -18.84
C ARG A 27 -4.47 -9.51 -19.23
N LEU A 28 -4.51 -8.65 -18.22
CA LEU A 28 -4.36 -7.21 -18.36
C LEU A 28 -3.11 -6.73 -17.61
N THR A 29 -2.49 -5.65 -18.12
CA THR A 29 -1.39 -4.98 -17.45
C THR A 29 -1.87 -3.60 -16.99
N SER A 30 -1.64 -3.29 -15.71
CA SER A 30 -1.96 -2.00 -15.11
C SER A 30 -1.09 -1.77 -13.89
N ASP A 31 -0.66 -0.52 -13.68
CA ASP A 31 0.01 -0.13 -12.43
C ASP A 31 -0.96 -0.11 -11.24
N GLY A 32 -2.28 -0.27 -11.44
CA GLY A 32 -3.27 -0.26 -10.37
C GLY A 32 -3.03 -1.32 -9.27
N GLY A 33 -2.30 -2.40 -9.59
CA GLY A 33 -1.90 -3.41 -8.60
C GLY A 33 -1.03 -2.89 -7.47
N VAL A 34 -0.29 -1.78 -7.68
CA VAL A 34 0.56 -1.18 -6.64
C VAL A 34 -0.25 -0.70 -5.44
N LEU A 35 -1.52 -0.32 -5.63
CA LEU A 35 -2.40 0.11 -4.54
C LEU A 35 -2.77 -1.05 -3.62
N LEU A 36 -3.07 -2.21 -4.20
CA LEU A 36 -3.35 -3.44 -3.45
C LEU A 36 -2.09 -3.89 -2.70
N LEU A 37 -0.94 -3.89 -3.37
CA LEU A 37 0.34 -4.24 -2.75
C LEU A 37 0.69 -3.30 -1.60
N ALA A 38 0.54 -1.98 -1.78
CA ALA A 38 0.79 -1.00 -0.73
C ALA A 38 -0.12 -1.19 0.49
N GLN A 39 -1.38 -1.56 0.29
CA GLN A 39 -2.29 -1.87 1.40
C GLN A 39 -1.88 -3.15 2.14
N ALA A 40 -1.48 -4.19 1.40
CA ALA A 40 -0.97 -5.42 2.01
C ALA A 40 0.32 -5.15 2.81
N ALA A 41 1.24 -4.36 2.25
CA ALA A 41 2.48 -3.99 2.92
C ALA A 41 2.25 -3.26 4.24
N ARG A 42 1.30 -2.31 4.28
CA ARG A 42 0.89 -1.63 5.51
C ARG A 42 0.23 -2.54 6.53
N ARG A 43 -0.58 -3.53 6.09
CA ARG A 43 -1.20 -4.50 7.02
C ARG A 43 -0.22 -5.48 7.62
N LEU A 44 0.90 -5.71 6.94
CA LEU A 44 1.93 -6.67 7.34
C LEU A 44 3.14 -5.99 7.98
N ASP A 45 3.12 -4.67 8.12
CA ASP A 45 4.23 -3.84 8.64
C ASP A 45 5.56 -4.12 7.92
N ILE A 46 5.52 -4.31 6.59
CA ILE A 46 6.70 -4.73 5.82
C ILE A 46 7.83 -3.69 5.95
N ALA A 47 7.50 -2.41 5.83
CA ALA A 47 8.49 -1.33 5.89
C ALA A 47 9.16 -1.28 7.27
N ASP A 48 8.38 -1.36 8.36
CA ASP A 48 8.92 -1.37 9.72
C ASP A 48 9.82 -2.58 9.99
N LYS A 49 9.40 -3.77 9.54
CA LYS A 49 10.21 -5.00 9.67
C LYS A 49 11.52 -4.92 8.90
N LEU A 50 11.50 -4.35 7.70
CA LEU A 50 12.72 -4.13 6.92
C LEU A 50 13.62 -3.08 7.59
N ALA A 51 13.05 -1.96 8.04
CA ALA A 51 13.81 -0.92 8.72
C ALA A 51 14.48 -1.43 10.00
N ALA A 52 13.83 -2.34 10.74
CA ALA A 52 14.39 -2.91 11.97
C ALA A 52 15.67 -3.74 11.76
N VAL A 53 15.91 -4.26 10.54
CA VAL A 53 17.09 -5.08 10.22
C VAL A 53 18.15 -4.36 9.39
N ILE A 54 17.87 -3.13 8.95
CA ILE A 54 18.81 -2.31 8.19
C ILE A 54 19.49 -1.33 9.15
N PRO A 55 20.82 -1.40 9.35
CA PRO A 55 21.53 -0.44 10.17
C PRO A 55 21.45 0.97 9.56
N ASP A 56 20.68 1.86 10.21
CA ASP A 56 20.60 3.26 9.78
C ASP A 56 21.82 4.05 10.29
N ARG A 57 22.73 4.36 9.37
CA ARG A 57 23.97 5.10 9.66
C ARG A 57 23.84 6.60 9.39
N ARG A 58 22.64 7.08 9.04
CA ARG A 58 22.40 8.48 8.72
C ARG A 58 22.43 9.32 9.99
N ASP A 59 22.89 10.57 9.87
CA ASP A 59 22.83 11.55 10.94
C ASP A 59 21.37 11.94 11.21
N PRO A 60 20.79 11.66 12.40
CA PRO A 60 19.39 11.95 12.68
C PRO A 60 19.02 13.44 12.55
N SER A 61 19.98 14.35 12.72
CA SER A 61 19.75 15.79 12.54
C SER A 61 19.54 16.21 11.08
N ARG A 62 19.83 15.31 10.14
CA ARG A 62 19.73 15.54 8.68
C ARG A 62 18.67 14.66 8.02
N VAL A 63 17.88 13.93 8.80
CA VAL A 63 16.86 13.00 8.30
C VAL A 63 15.48 13.56 8.59
N LEU A 64 14.72 13.86 7.53
CA LEU A 64 13.30 14.20 7.62
C LEU A 64 12.41 12.94 7.59
N HIS A 65 12.78 11.95 6.77
CA HIS A 65 12.01 10.73 6.57
C HIS A 65 12.74 9.53 7.19
N PRO A 66 12.19 8.93 8.27
CA PRO A 66 12.76 7.75 8.89
C PRO A 66 12.73 6.58 7.91
N LEU A 67 13.56 5.56 8.18
CA LEU A 67 13.75 4.43 7.27
C LEU A 67 12.46 3.67 6.84
N PRO A 68 11.43 3.50 7.69
CA PRO A 68 10.15 2.91 7.27
C PRO A 68 9.32 3.77 6.29
N GLU A 69 9.65 5.06 6.13
CA GLU A 69 8.92 6.00 5.27
C GLU A 69 9.57 6.21 3.90
N ILE A 70 10.74 5.59 3.64
CA ILE A 70 11.46 5.67 2.37
C ILE A 70 10.87 4.65 1.38
#